data_AF-A0A9N9WCG2-F1
#
_entry.id   AF-A0A9N9WCG2-F1
#
_cell.length_a   1.000
_cell.length_b   1.000
_cell.length_c   1.000
_cell.angle_alpha   90.00
_cell.angle_beta   90.00
_cell.angle_gamma   90.00
#
_symmetry.space_group_name_H-M   'P 1'
#
loop_
_entity.id
_entity.type
_entity.pdbx_description
1 polymer ?
#
loop_
_entity_poly.entity_id
_entity_poly.type
_entity_poly.pdbx_seq_one_letter_code
_entity_poly.pdbx_strand_id
1 'polypeptide(L)'
;MEYKIITAPGQKQVMLFRGYTFSFKGMPRIYAYCSKYYTLGCKARFRLDKDGKIVYADTIHNHNPPVYRRTPVGKLVKVMS
;
A
#
# COMPACT_ATOMS: atom_id res chain seq x y z
N MET A 1 12.06 10.07 -0.67
CA MET A 1 11.29 8.84 -0.96
C MET A 1 9.91 9.27 -1.39
N GLU A 2 9.46 8.91 -2.60
CA GLU A 2 8.16 9.32 -3.12
C GLU A 2 7.20 8.13 -3.16
N TYR A 3 5.95 8.38 -2.80
CA TYR A 3 4.84 7.43 -2.90
C TYR A 3 3.69 8.07 -3.66
N LYS A 4 2.78 7.26 -4.18
CA LYS A 4 1.54 7.73 -4.82
C LYS A 4 0.34 7.31 -3.99
N ILE A 5 -0.67 8.17 -3.88
CA ILE A 5 -1.99 7.74 -3.40
C ILE A 5 -2.78 7.24 -4.60
N ILE A 6 -3.28 6.02 -4.51
CA ILE A 6 -4.16 5.43 -5.52
C ILE A 6 -5.48 5.02 -4.90
N THR A 7 -6.52 4.94 -5.73
CA THR A 7 -7.83 4.43 -5.33
C THR A 7 -7.90 2.94 -5.62
N ALA A 8 -7.96 2.13 -4.58
CA ALA A 8 -8.21 0.69 -4.66
C ALA A 8 -9.70 0.41 -4.92
N PRO A 9 -10.08 -0.83 -5.31
CA PRO A 9 -11.49 -1.22 -5.42
C PRO A 9 -12.28 -0.87 -4.14
N GLY A 10 -13.52 -0.41 -4.31
CA GLY A 10 -14.34 0.09 -3.21
C GLY A 10 -13.97 1.51 -2.74
N GLN A 11 -13.37 2.33 -3.61
CA GLN A 11 -13.03 3.74 -3.36
C GLN A 11 -12.04 3.99 -2.20
N LYS A 12 -11.38 2.95 -1.70
CA LYS A 12 -10.42 3.07 -0.61
C LYS A 12 -9.09 3.65 -1.11
N GLN A 13 -8.67 4.77 -0.54
CA GLN A 13 -7.35 5.33 -0.82
C GLN A 13 -6.24 4.53 -0.12
N VAL A 14 -5.21 4.16 -0.88
CA VAL A 14 -4.03 3.43 -0.39
C VAL A 14 -2.75 4.07 -0.91
N MET A 15 -1.66 3.87 -0.18
CA MET A 15 -0.32 4.32 -0.57
C MET A 15 0.34 3.25 -1.45
N LEU A 16 0.84 3.65 -2.61
CA LEU A 16 1.62 2.82 -3.52
C LEU A 16 3.09 3.23 -3.45
N PHE A 17 3.95 2.28 -3.10
CA PHE A 17 5.39 2.48 -3.05
C PHE A 17 6.10 1.26 -3.62
N ARG A 18 6.94 1.47 -4.65
CA ARG A 18 7.73 0.41 -5.33
C ARG A 18 6.92 -0.85 -5.69
N GLY A 19 5.68 -0.67 -6.17
CA GLY A 19 4.78 -1.77 -6.56
C GLY A 19 4.03 -2.44 -5.42
N TYR A 20 4.31 -2.09 -4.17
CA TYR A 20 3.56 -2.55 -2.99
C TYR A 20 2.51 -1.53 -2.58
N THR A 21 1.35 -2.02 -2.14
CA THR A 21 0.29 -1.18 -1.58
C THR A 21 0.29 -1.24 -0.06
N PHE A 22 -0.03 -0.11 0.56
CA PHE A 22 -0.11 0.08 1.99
C PHE A 22 -1.45 0.71 2.36
N SER A 23 -2.15 0.11 3.31
CA SER A 23 -3.41 0.63 3.85
C SER A 23 -3.13 1.54 5.04
N PHE A 24 -3.75 2.73 5.04
CA PHE A 24 -3.75 3.60 6.21
C PHE A 24 -4.53 2.97 7.37
N LYS A 25 -4.02 3.14 8.59
CA LYS A 25 -4.71 2.73 9.82
C LYS A 25 -5.08 3.94 10.66
N GLY A 26 -6.38 4.06 10.94
CA GLY A 26 -6.93 5.12 11.77
C GLY A 26 -6.94 6.49 11.11
N MET A 27 -7.43 7.45 11.88
CA MET A 27 -7.36 8.88 11.59
C MET A 27 -6.61 9.53 12.78
N PRO A 28 -5.67 10.46 12.53
CA PRO A 28 -5.16 10.87 11.22
C PRO A 28 -4.34 9.75 10.54
N ARG A 29 -4.12 9.89 9.22
CA ARG A 29 -3.41 8.91 8.37
C ARG A 29 -1.90 8.88 8.60
N ILE A 30 -1.48 8.71 9.86
CA ILE A 30 -0.08 8.71 10.29
C ILE A 30 0.60 7.37 10.01
N TYR A 31 -0.14 6.26 10.06
CA TYR A 31 0.44 4.93 9.86
C TYR A 31 -0.10 4.27 8.61
N ALA A 32 0.80 3.76 7.76
CA ALA A 32 0.46 2.96 6.59
C ALA A 32 1.14 1.60 6.69
N TYR A 33 0.38 0.52 6.66
CA TYR A 33 0.89 -0.86 6.77
C TYR A 33 0.73 -1.57 5.44
N CYS A 34 1.63 -2.48 5.10
CA CYS A 34 1.51 -3.28 3.90
C CYS A 34 0.11 -3.91 3.82
N SER A 35 -0.52 -3.90 2.64
CA SER A 35 -1.85 -4.49 2.44
C SER A 35 -1.90 -5.99 2.72
N LYS A 36 -0.74 -6.65 2.86
CA LYS A 36 -0.61 -8.06 3.25
C LYS A 36 -0.26 -8.26 4.73
N TYR A 37 -0.30 -7.20 5.55
CA TYR A 37 -0.01 -7.25 6.99
C TYR A 37 -0.84 -8.34 7.69
N TYR A 38 -2.16 -8.33 7.50
CA TYR A 38 -3.05 -9.31 8.14
C TYR A 38 -3.05 -10.68 7.45
N THR A 39 -2.88 -10.72 6.12
CA THR A 39 -3.00 -11.98 5.37
C THR A 39 -1.72 -12.81 5.32
N LEU A 40 -0.54 -12.17 5.36
CA LEU A 40 0.77 -12.83 5.25
C LEU A 40 1.73 -12.43 6.40
N GLY A 41 1.25 -11.73 7.43
CA GLY A 41 2.09 -11.27 8.53
C GLY A 41 3.18 -10.26 8.13
N CYS A 42 3.04 -9.59 6.98
CA CYS A 42 4.06 -8.67 6.47
C CYS A 42 4.23 -7.46 7.39
N LYS A 43 5.46 -7.17 7.82
CA LYS A 43 5.74 -6.09 8.79
C LYS A 43 6.07 -4.74 8.16
N ALA A 44 6.25 -4.68 6.83
CA ALA A 44 6.55 -3.44 6.11
C ALA A 44 5.50 -2.36 6.40
N ARG A 45 5.98 -1.17 6.76
CA ARG A 45 5.13 -0.05 7.21
C ARG A 45 5.84 1.29 7.06
N PHE A 46 5.03 2.34 6.98
CA PHE A 46 5.46 3.73 7.02
C PHE A 46 4.81 4.46 8.19
N ARG A 47 5.55 5.43 8.72
CA ARG A 47 5.01 6.50 9.56
C ARG A 47 5.17 7.82 8.82
N LEU A 48 4.07 8.57 8.74
CA LEU A 48 4.01 9.89 8.15
C LEU A 48 3.92 10.95 9.25
N ASP A 49 4.39 12.16 8.97
CA ASP A 49 4.04 13.34 9.77
C ASP A 49 2.65 13.90 9.38
N LYS A 50 2.28 15.02 10.01
CA LYS A 50 1.01 15.72 9.75
C LYS A 50 0.91 16.30 8.33
N ASP A 51 2.05 16.52 7.68
CA ASP A 51 2.15 17.07 6.32
C ASP A 51 2.24 15.94 5.27
N GLY A 52 2.13 14.68 5.71
CA GLY A 52 2.19 13.50 4.85
C GLY A 52 3.61 13.08 4.46
N LYS A 53 4.65 13.68 5.03
CA LYS A 53 6.03 13.29 4.73
C LYS A 53 6.39 12.02 5.49
N ILE A 54 7.13 11.14 4.84
CA ILE A 54 7.63 9.91 5.47
C ILE A 54 8.70 10.29 6.51
N VAL A 55 8.43 9.98 7.77
CA VAL A 55 9.40 10.13 8.88
C VAL A 55 10.03 8.80 9.30
N TYR A 56 9.40 7.68 8.93
CA TYR A 56 9.95 6.33 9.12
C TYR A 56 9.44 5.38 8.04
N ALA A 57 10.32 4.48 7.60
CA ALA A 57 10.01 3.48 6.60
C ALA A 57 10.69 2.14 6.94
N ASP A 58 9.88 1.10 7.10
CA ASP A 58 10.31 -0.29 7.00
C ASP A 58 9.75 -0.85 5.69
N THR A 59 10.66 -1.14 4.75
CA THR A 59 10.32 -1.55 3.38
C THR A 59 10.69 -3.01 3.11
N ILE A 60 11.02 -3.78 4.15
CA ILE A 60 11.34 -5.20 4.02
C ILE A 60 10.03 -6.00 3.96
N HIS A 61 9.79 -6.63 2.82
CA HIS A 61 8.64 -7.50 2.60
C HIS A 61 9.05 -8.97 2.71
N ASN A 62 8.13 -9.79 3.25
CA ASN A 62 8.26 -11.25 3.29
C ASN A 62 7.48 -11.93 2.14
N HIS A 63 7.11 -11.16 1.12
CA HIS A 63 6.36 -11.64 -0.03
C HIS A 63 6.69 -10.79 -1.25
N ASN A 64 6.47 -11.35 -2.44
CA ASN A 64 6.64 -10.62 -3.70
C ASN A 64 5.56 -9.54 -3.89
N PRO A 65 5.81 -8.51 -4.71
CA PRO A 65 4.80 -7.50 -5.03
C PRO A 65 3.56 -8.16 -5.65
N PRO A 66 2.33 -7.68 -5.36
CA PRO A 66 1.14 -8.17 -6.04
C PRO A 66 1.22 -7.88 -7.53
N VAL A 67 0.91 -8.88 -8.36
CA VAL A 67 0.79 -8.68 -9.81
C VAL A 67 -0.59 -8.10 -10.09
N TYR A 68 -0.64 -6.93 -10.72
CA TYR A 68 -1.89 -6.34 -11.20
C TYR A 68 -1.98 -6.55 -12.71
N ARG A 69 -3.07 -7.18 -13.18
CA ARG A 69 -3.40 -7.22 -14.61
C ARG A 69 -4.40 -6.12 -14.91
N ARG A 70 -4.14 -5.34 -15.96
CA ARG A 70 -5.16 -4.46 -16.55
C ARG A 70 -6.18 -5.33 -17.27
N THR A 71 -7.46 -5.15 -16.98
CA THR A 71 -8.52 -5.69 -17.83
C THR A 71 -8.59 -4.89 -19.14
N PRO A 72 -9.23 -5.44 -20.19
CA PRO A 72 -9.55 -4.71 -21.40
C PRO A 72 -10.34 -3.41 -21.15
N VAL A 73 -11.03 -3.31 -20.01
CA VAL A 73 -11.83 -2.14 -19.57
C VAL A 73 -11.02 -1.18 -18.68
N GLY A 74 -9.69 -1.33 -18.63
CA GLY A 74 -8.78 -0.41 -17.92
C GLY A 74 -8.77 -0.56 -16.39
N LYS A 75 -9.52 -1.51 -15.80
CA LYS A 75 -9.50 -1.76 -14.36
C LYS A 75 -8.26 -2.59 -13.98
N LEU A 76 -7.57 -2.20 -12.91
CA LEU A 76 -6.50 -3.01 -12.32
C LEU A 76 -7.11 -4.10 -11.45
N VAL A 77 -7.02 -5.36 -11.89
CA VAL A 77 -7.39 -6.52 -11.07
C VAL A 77 -6.13 -7.08 -10.43
N LYS A 78 -6.19 -7.27 -9.12
CA LYS A 78 -5.16 -7.99 -8.38
C LYS A 78 -5.22 -9.45 -8.79
N VAL A 79 -4.17 -9.95 -9.44
CA VAL A 79 -4.00 -11.38 -9.66
C VAL A 79 -3.42 -11.94 -8.37
N MET A 80 -4.17 -12.82 -7.71
CA MET A 80 -3.62 -13.60 -6.61
C MET A 80 -2.71 -14.65 -7.24
N SER A 81 -1.40 -14.53 -7.02
CA SER A 81 -0.48 -15.66 -7.10
C SER A 81 -0.68 -16.53 -5.88
#